data_AF-A0A9E0G9U0-F1
#
_entry.id   AF-A0A9E0G9U0-F1
#
_cell.length_a   1.000
_cell.length_b   1.000
_cell.length_c   1.000
_cell.angle_alpha   90.00
_cell.angle_beta   90.00
_cell.angle_gamma   90.00
#
_symmetry.space_group_name_H-M   'P 1'
#
loop_
_entity.id
_entity.type
_entity.pdbx_description
1 polymer ?
#
loop_
_entity_poly.entity_id
_entity_poly.type
_entity_poly.pdbx_seq_one_letter_code
_entity_poly.pdbx_strand_id
1 'polypeptide(L)'
;MAIGPKLTPLQEVEARRAAAAADKPKRAISEEEKATRKDRVAKAKDALARSVGAKGDWVIAGRAALKTYLQRLNEPKQPDDAQFEALIAAPFTPPPKKKTNDRRF
;
A
#
# COMPACT_ATOMS: atom_id res chain seq x y z
N MET A 1 32.00 33.69 19.48
CA MET A 1 30.82 32.86 19.17
C MET A 1 30.76 32.69 17.65
N ALA A 2 31.07 31.50 17.14
CA ALA A 2 31.10 31.24 15.70
C ALA A 2 29.68 30.96 15.19
N ILE A 3 29.20 31.79 14.25
CA ILE A 3 27.89 31.62 13.62
C ILE A 3 28.08 30.55 12.54
N GLY A 4 27.57 29.34 12.79
CA GLY A 4 27.66 28.22 11.84
C GLY A 4 27.01 28.57 10.49
N PRO A 5 27.49 28.01 9.37
CA PRO A 5 27.00 28.33 8.04
C PRO A 5 25.52 27.98 7.92
N LYS A 6 24.71 28.96 7.51
CA LYS A 6 23.28 28.78 7.23
C LYS A 6 23.16 27.79 6.08
N LEU A 7 22.50 26.66 6.32
CA LEU A 7 22.21 25.66 5.30
C LEU A 7 21.42 26.32 4.17
N THR A 8 21.75 25.99 2.93
CA THR A 8 20.96 26.44 1.77
C THR A 8 19.56 25.83 1.85
N PRO A 9 18.53 26.45 1.25
CA PRO A 9 17.15 25.95 1.33
C PRO A 9 17.01 24.50 0.86
N LEU A 10 17.83 24.09 -0.12
CA LEU A 10 17.88 22.72 -0.61
C LEU A 10 18.45 21.75 0.45
N GLN A 11 19.50 22.15 1.16
CA GLN A 11 20.08 21.36 2.23
C GLN A 11 19.14 21.23 3.45
N GLU A 12 18.34 22.26 3.75
CA GLU A 12 17.30 22.15 4.79
C GLU A 12 16.20 21.16 4.40
N VAL A 13 15.78 21.15 3.12
CA VAL A 13 14.78 20.19 2.61
C VAL A 13 15.33 18.77 2.65
N GLU A 14 16.58 18.56 2.23
CA GLU A 14 17.24 17.26 2.29
C GLU A 14 17.46 16.79 3.73
N ALA A 15 17.88 17.67 4.63
CA ALA A 15 18.04 17.37 6.05
C ALA A 15 16.69 16.99 6.70
N ARG A 16 15.60 17.70 6.37
CA ARG A 16 14.25 17.33 6.81
C ARG A 16 13.81 15.98 6.26
N ARG A 17 14.14 15.68 5.01
CA ARG A 17 13.83 14.37 4.38
C ARG A 17 14.63 13.23 5.00
N ALA A 18 15.91 13.45 5.30
CA ALA A 18 16.77 12.50 5.97
C ALA A 18 16.34 12.26 7.42
N ALA A 19 15.98 13.32 8.16
CA ALA A 19 15.43 13.22 9.51
C ALA A 19 14.10 12.45 9.53
N ALA A 20 13.19 12.72 8.57
CA ALA A 20 11.94 11.98 8.44
C ALA A 20 12.12 10.51 7.99
N ALA A 21 13.28 10.16 7.42
CA ALA A 21 13.64 8.78 7.11
C ALA A 21 14.27 8.06 8.31
N ALA A 22 15.03 8.79 9.14
CA ALA A 22 15.69 8.26 10.34
C ALA A 22 14.72 8.03 11.51
N ASP A 23 13.65 8.82 11.62
CA ASP A 23 12.65 8.72 12.69
C ASP A 23 11.63 7.59 12.49
N LYS A 24 11.73 6.81 11.41
CA LYS A 24 10.86 5.65 11.21
C LYS A 24 11.37 4.49 12.08
N PRO A 25 10.68 4.12 13.18
CA PRO A 25 11.08 2.98 13.96
C PRO A 25 11.06 1.74 13.05
N LYS A 26 12.21 1.06 12.92
CA LYS A 26 12.28 -0.30 12.40
C LYS A 26 11.43 -1.15 13.35
N ARG A 27 10.14 -1.33 13.02
CA ARG A 27 9.26 -2.21 13.80
C ARG A 27 9.95 -3.57 13.88
N ALA A 28 10.23 -4.01 15.10
CA ALA A 28 10.54 -5.40 15.38
C ALA A 28 9.25 -6.19 15.11
N ILE A 29 9.10 -6.68 13.88
CA ILE A 29 7.96 -7.48 13.47
C ILE A 29 8.02 -8.79 14.27
N SER A 30 7.06 -9.00 15.17
CA SER A 30 6.99 -10.25 15.97
C SER A 30 6.82 -11.45 15.03
N GLU A 31 7.22 -12.65 15.49
CA GLU A 31 7.07 -13.89 14.72
C GLU A 31 5.60 -14.14 14.31
N GLU A 32 4.62 -13.70 15.12
CA GLU A 32 3.19 -13.84 14.82
C GLU A 32 2.77 -12.93 13.65
N GLU A 33 3.30 -11.71 13.57
CA GLU A 33 3.09 -10.84 12.41
C GLU A 33 3.76 -11.41 11.14
N LYS A 34 4.85 -12.18 11.26
CA LYS A 34 5.48 -12.83 10.11
C LYS A 34 4.63 -13.99 9.59
N ALA A 35 4.02 -14.77 10.47
CA ALA A 35 3.13 -15.86 10.09
C ALA A 35 1.90 -15.32 9.35
N THR A 36 1.20 -14.34 9.93
CA THR A 36 0.05 -13.69 9.30
C THR A 36 0.41 -13.02 7.97
N ARG A 37 1.60 -12.42 7.84
CA ARG A 37 2.08 -11.91 6.54
C ARG A 37 2.26 -13.02 5.51
N LYS A 38 2.80 -14.17 5.89
CA LYS A 38 2.95 -15.31 4.97
C LYS A 38 1.59 -15.80 4.49
N ASP A 39 0.61 -15.92 5.39
CA ASP A 39 -0.77 -16.28 5.04
C ASP A 39 -1.41 -15.27 4.09
N ARG A 40 -1.24 -13.96 4.37
CA ARG A 40 -1.74 -12.90 3.49
C ARG A 40 -1.03 -12.93 2.12
N VAL A 41 0.27 -13.18 2.06
CA VAL A 41 1.00 -13.35 0.78
C VAL A 41 0.46 -14.54 -0.01
N ALA A 42 0.23 -15.67 0.65
CA ALA A 42 -0.30 -16.87 0.01
C ALA A 42 -1.69 -16.60 -0.58
N LYS A 43 -2.60 -16.00 0.21
CA LYS A 43 -3.93 -15.61 -0.24
C LYS A 43 -3.89 -14.60 -1.40
N ALA A 44 -3.01 -13.59 -1.34
CA ALA A 44 -2.88 -12.59 -2.41
C ALA A 44 -2.38 -13.21 -3.72
N LYS A 45 -1.43 -14.16 -3.65
CA LYS A 45 -0.94 -14.89 -4.82
C LYS A 45 -1.98 -15.82 -5.40
N ASP A 46 -2.72 -16.54 -4.56
CA ASP A 46 -3.82 -17.40 -4.97
C ASP A 46 -4.96 -16.58 -5.63
N ALA A 47 -5.33 -15.45 -5.04
CA ALA A 47 -6.28 -14.51 -5.63
C ALA A 47 -5.80 -13.99 -7.00
N LEU A 48 -4.50 -13.67 -7.11
CA LEU A 48 -3.90 -13.26 -8.39
C LEU A 48 -4.00 -14.39 -9.44
N ALA A 49 -3.73 -15.64 -9.06
CA ALA A 49 -3.84 -16.80 -9.94
C ALA A 49 -5.29 -17.05 -10.40
N ARG A 50 -6.25 -17.03 -9.47
CA ARG A 50 -7.69 -17.17 -9.78
C ARG A 50 -8.21 -16.03 -10.64
N SER A 51 -7.71 -14.81 -10.42
CA SER A 51 -8.11 -13.65 -11.19
C SER A 51 -7.69 -13.76 -12.67
N VAL A 52 -6.72 -14.62 -13.03
CA VAL A 52 -6.25 -14.84 -14.43
C VAL A 52 -7.40 -15.14 -15.38
N GLY A 53 -8.36 -15.98 -14.95
CA GLY A 53 -9.54 -16.34 -15.73
C GLY A 53 -10.69 -15.31 -15.66
N ALA A 54 -10.64 -14.34 -14.74
CA ALA A 54 -11.65 -13.30 -14.62
C ALA A 54 -11.44 -12.20 -15.68
N LYS A 55 -12.55 -11.68 -16.22
CA LYS A 55 -12.57 -10.66 -17.27
C LYS A 55 -13.27 -9.40 -16.76
N GLY A 56 -12.78 -8.22 -17.17
CA GLY A 56 -13.35 -6.91 -16.83
C GLY A 56 -12.27 -5.90 -16.44
N ASP A 57 -12.51 -4.61 -16.68
CA ASP A 57 -11.55 -3.54 -16.39
C ASP A 57 -11.23 -3.43 -14.88
N TRP A 58 -12.22 -3.75 -14.04
CA TRP A 58 -12.03 -3.80 -12.58
C TRP A 58 -11.09 -4.93 -12.15
N VAL A 59 -11.02 -6.03 -12.92
CA VAL A 59 -10.09 -7.13 -12.66
C VAL A 59 -8.65 -6.63 -12.83
N ILE A 60 -8.39 -5.82 -13.85
CA ILE A 60 -7.05 -5.23 -14.09
C ILE A 60 -6.66 -4.33 -12.91
N ALA A 61 -7.58 -3.46 -12.47
CA ALA A 61 -7.36 -2.59 -11.31
C ALA A 61 -7.14 -3.39 -10.02
N GLY A 62 -7.96 -4.42 -9.77
CA GLY A 62 -7.82 -5.32 -8.61
C GLY A 62 -6.49 -6.07 -8.61
N ARG A 63 -6.05 -6.58 -9.77
CA ARG A 63 -4.73 -7.22 -9.93
C ARG A 63 -3.58 -6.24 -9.68
N ALA A 64 -3.69 -5.00 -10.14
CA ALA A 64 -2.68 -3.98 -9.89
C ALA A 64 -2.57 -3.64 -8.40
N ALA A 65 -3.70 -3.57 -7.69
CA ALA A 65 -3.73 -3.35 -6.25
C ALA A 65 -3.09 -4.52 -5.46
N LEU A 66 -3.41 -5.78 -5.83
CA LEU A 66 -2.77 -6.98 -5.25
C LEU A 66 -1.25 -7.01 -5.48
N LYS A 67 -0.80 -6.66 -6.70
CA LYS A 67 0.64 -6.56 -7.00
C LYS A 67 1.32 -5.46 -6.18
N THR A 68 0.69 -4.30 -6.04
CA THR A 68 1.21 -3.18 -5.23
C THR A 68 1.32 -3.59 -3.76
N TYR A 69 0.34 -4.32 -3.23
CA TYR A 69 0.40 -4.88 -1.87
C TYR A 69 1.61 -5.81 -1.70
N LEU A 70 1.83 -6.73 -2.63
CA LEU A 70 2.99 -7.64 -2.58
C LEU A 70 4.33 -6.91 -2.72
N GLN A 71 4.40 -5.84 -3.50
CA GLN A 71 5.60 -5.00 -3.61
C GLN A 71 5.91 -4.24 -2.32
N ARG A 72 4.86 -3.81 -1.60
CA ARG A 72 4.97 -3.01 -0.37
C ARG A 72 4.93 -3.84 0.90
N LEU A 73 5.15 -5.16 0.84
CA LEU A 73 5.01 -6.07 2.00
C LEU A 73 5.94 -5.75 3.19
N ASN A 74 7.02 -5.01 2.91
CA ASN A 74 8.01 -4.58 3.91
C ASN A 74 7.75 -3.16 4.41
N GLU A 75 6.74 -2.45 3.90
CA GLU A 75 6.41 -1.12 4.38
C GLU A 75 5.71 -1.17 5.74
N PRO A 76 5.98 -0.19 6.62
CA PRO A 76 5.39 -0.14 7.97
C PRO A 76 3.88 0.07 7.97
N LYS A 77 3.31 0.57 6.86
CA LYS A 77 1.86 0.80 6.69
C LYS A 77 1.24 -0.30 5.85
N GLN A 78 1.20 -1.51 6.39
CA GLN A 78 0.44 -2.61 5.78
C GLN A 78 -1.07 -2.29 5.88
N PRO A 79 -1.87 -2.68 4.88
CA PRO A 79 -3.32 -2.70 5.02
C PRO A 79 -3.74 -3.60 6.20
N ASP A 80 -4.77 -3.16 6.89
CA ASP A 80 -5.45 -3.96 7.92
C ASP A 80 -6.13 -5.19 7.28
N ASP A 81 -6.60 -6.14 8.10
CA ASP A 81 -7.23 -7.37 7.60
C ASP A 81 -8.45 -7.06 6.73
N ALA A 82 -9.24 -6.04 7.08
CA ALA A 82 -10.43 -5.66 6.32
C ALA A 82 -10.08 -5.11 4.92
N GLN A 83 -9.05 -4.26 4.82
CA GLN A 83 -8.52 -3.74 3.57
C GLN A 83 -7.89 -4.86 2.74
N PHE A 84 -7.23 -5.82 3.39
CA PHE A 84 -6.63 -6.96 2.71
C PHE A 84 -7.70 -7.89 2.10
N GLU A 85 -8.77 -8.20 2.83
CA GLU A 85 -9.91 -8.96 2.30
C GLU A 85 -10.60 -8.19 1.16
N ALA A 86 -10.74 -6.86 1.27
CA ALA A 86 -11.24 -6.03 0.17
C ALA A 86 -10.33 -6.08 -1.08
N LEU A 87 -9.01 -6.12 -0.90
CA LEU A 87 -8.03 -6.26 -1.99
C LEU A 87 -8.13 -7.63 -2.68
N ILE A 88 -8.36 -8.71 -1.92
CA ILE A 88 -8.60 -10.05 -2.48
C ILE A 88 -9.92 -10.09 -3.25
N ALA A 89 -10.96 -9.43 -2.75
CA ALA A 89 -12.26 -9.41 -3.38
C ALA A 89 -12.30 -8.53 -4.64
N ALA A 90 -11.49 -7.47 -4.72
CA ALA A 90 -11.53 -6.46 -5.78
C ALA A 90 -11.47 -7.00 -7.23
N PRO A 91 -10.69 -8.05 -7.57
CA PRO A 91 -10.74 -8.64 -8.91
C PRO A 91 -12.03 -9.40 -9.22
N PHE A 92 -12.82 -9.76 -8.21
CA PHE A 92 -14.04 -10.58 -8.36
C PHE A 92 -15.32 -9.77 -8.12
N THR A 93 -15.25 -8.68 -7.35
CA THR A 93 -16.37 -7.78 -7.09
C THR A 93 -16.25 -6.55 -7.98
N PRO A 94 -17.23 -6.30 -8.88
CA PRO A 94 -17.24 -5.06 -9.64
C PRO A 94 -17.39 -3.88 -8.67
N PRO A 95 -16.62 -2.80 -8.85
CA PRO A 95 -16.69 -1.64 -7.98
C PRO A 95 -18.12 -1.10 -8.01
N PRO A 96 -18.66 -0.63 -6.86
CA PRO A 96 -20.00 -0.07 -6.82
C PRO A 96 -20.07 1.05 -7.85
N LYS A 97 -21.04 0.95 -8.78
CA LYS A 97 -21.28 2.00 -9.78
C LYS A 97 -21.42 3.31 -9.02
N LYS A 98 -20.50 4.25 -9.25
CA LYS A 98 -20.63 5.58 -8.69
C LYS A 98 -21.99 6.09 -9.14
N LYS A 99 -22.87 6.36 -8.18
CA LYS A 99 -24.14 7.05 -8.42
C LYS A 99 -23.71 8.41 -8.99
N THR A 100 -23.77 8.58 -10.29
CA THR A 100 -23.58 9.88 -10.95
C THR A 100 -24.50 10.83 -10.21
N ASN A 101 -23.91 11.73 -9.44
CA ASN A 101 -24.66 12.83 -8.87
C ASN A 101 -24.89 13.76 -10.06
N ASP A 102 -25.97 13.50 -10.79
CA ASP A 102 -26.60 14.40 -11.76
C ASP A 102 -27.12 15.62 -10.98
N ARG A 103 -26.19 16.38 -10.37
CA ARG A 103 -26.42 17.77 -10.03
C ARG A 103 -26.31 18.54 -11.35
N ARG A 104 -27.32 18.35 -12.19
CA ARG A 104 -27.62 19.21 -13.33
C ARG A 104 -27.77 20.62 -12.78
N PHE A 105 -26.88 21.49 -13.26
CA PHE A 105 -27.03 22.93 -13.22
C PHE A 105 -28.25 23.36 -14.02
#